data_AF-A0A8J2HC52-F1
#
_entry.id   AF-A0A8J2HC52-F1
#
_cell.length_a   1.000
_cell.length_b   1.000
_cell.length_c   1.000
_cell.angle_alpha   90.00
_cell.angle_beta   90.00
_cell.angle_gamma   90.00
#
_symmetry.space_group_name_H-M   'P 1'
#
loop_
_entity.id
_entity.type
_entity.pdbx_description
1 polymer ?
#
loop_
_entity_poly.entity_id
_entity_poly.type
_entity_poly.pdbx_seq_one_letter_code
_entity_poly.pdbx_strand_id
1 'polypeptide(L)'
;MDPILSWRAIEQITEQGLKIEKPNLQFLGFKKVMCADKERYRVFLNDGITSNSFAMLAPELNHLITNNILTMYSIVQITRYGLSEAKKGDEIINVMVILDLKIQRPGREVPGEINFASE
;
A
#
# COMPACT_ATOMS: atom_id res chain seq x y z
N MET A 1 21.01 -5.48 7.94
CA MET A 1 20.05 -5.83 6.89
C MET A 1 18.93 -4.83 7.00
N ASP A 2 18.71 -4.03 5.96
CA ASP A 2 17.58 -3.10 5.95
C ASP A 2 16.27 -3.88 6.14
N PRO A 3 15.34 -3.40 6.98
CA PRO A 3 14.07 -4.06 7.14
C PRO A 3 13.36 -4.07 5.78
N ILE A 4 13.16 -5.27 5.23
CA ILE A 4 12.50 -5.46 3.93
C ILE A 4 11.11 -4.80 3.96
N LEU A 5 10.42 -4.89 5.11
CA LEU A 5 9.12 -4.26 5.36
C LEU A 5 9.13 -3.49 6.69
N SER A 6 8.34 -2.42 6.76
CA SER A 6 8.14 -1.60 7.96
C SER A 6 7.07 -2.23 8.85
N TRP A 7 7.51 -2.96 9.87
CA TRP A 7 6.66 -3.68 10.82
C TRP A 7 5.49 -2.85 11.38
N ARG A 8 4.27 -3.38 11.28
CA ARG A 8 3.01 -2.76 11.78
C ARG A 8 2.71 -1.36 11.24
N ALA A 9 3.40 -0.92 10.19
CA ALA A 9 3.21 0.42 9.65
C ALA A 9 1.78 0.66 9.17
N ILE A 10 1.09 -0.35 8.63
CA ILE A 10 -0.28 -0.17 8.15
C ILE A 10 -1.21 0.15 9.31
N GLU A 11 -1.24 -0.67 10.36
CA GLU A 11 -2.05 -0.47 11.56
C GLU A 11 -1.74 0.88 12.23
N GLN A 12 -0.44 1.18 12.42
CA GLN A 12 0.02 2.43 13.02
C GLN A 12 -0.49 3.65 12.24
N ILE A 13 -0.47 3.59 10.90
CA ILE A 13 -0.92 4.70 10.06
C ILE A 13 -2.45 4.80 10.02
N THR A 14 -3.18 3.69 9.81
CA THR A 14 -4.61 3.73 9.52
C THR A 14 -5.50 3.72 10.77
N GLU A 15 -5.06 3.08 11.85
CA GLU A 15 -5.85 2.93 13.07
C GLU A 15 -5.36 3.87 14.17
N GLN A 16 -4.05 4.00 14.34
CA GLN A 16 -3.47 4.84 15.40
C GLN A 16 -3.19 6.27 14.95
N GLY A 17 -3.28 6.56 13.65
CA GLY A 17 -3.04 7.88 13.08
C GLY A 17 -1.58 8.35 13.17
N LEU A 18 -0.63 7.41 13.38
CA LEU A 18 0.78 7.71 13.48
C LEU A 18 1.38 8.02 12.11
N LYS A 19 2.29 8.98 12.09
CA LYS A 19 3.08 9.30 10.90
C LYS A 19 4.31 8.40 10.86
N ILE A 20 4.34 7.47 9.92
CA ILE A 20 5.51 6.61 9.66
C ILE A 20 6.21 7.15 8.42
N GLU A 21 7.48 7.51 8.55
CA GLU A 21 8.23 8.05 7.41
C GLU A 21 8.68 6.94 6.47
N LYS A 22 8.32 7.08 5.20
CA LYS A 22 8.79 6.22 4.09
C LYS A 22 8.66 4.72 4.38
N PRO A 23 7.46 4.21 4.76
CA PRO A 23 7.31 2.81 5.09
C PRO A 23 7.59 1.93 3.87
N ASN A 24 8.33 0.84 4.08
CA ASN A 24 8.52 -0.22 3.10
C ASN A 24 7.37 -1.21 3.23
N LEU A 25 6.60 -1.39 2.16
CA LEU A 25 5.43 -2.25 2.12
C LEU A 25 5.54 -3.19 0.91
N GLN A 26 4.98 -4.39 1.03
CA GLN A 26 4.86 -5.32 -0.07
C GLN A 26 3.54 -5.05 -0.80
N PHE A 27 3.60 -4.98 -2.13
CA PHE A 27 2.42 -4.91 -2.97
C PHE A 27 1.88 -6.31 -3.25
N LEU A 28 0.62 -6.56 -2.91
CA LEU A 28 -0.04 -7.85 -3.14
C LEU A 28 -0.96 -7.85 -4.36
N GLY A 29 -1.27 -6.68 -4.92
CA GLY A 29 -2.11 -6.56 -6.11
C GLY A 29 -2.97 -5.31 -6.08
N PHE A 30 -3.95 -5.25 -6.98
CA PHE A 30 -4.86 -4.12 -7.09
C PHE A 30 -6.26 -4.53 -7.54
N LYS A 31 -7.23 -3.65 -7.31
CA LYS A 31 -8.57 -3.69 -7.88
C LYS A 31 -8.90 -2.33 -8.48
N LYS A 32 -9.35 -2.33 -9.74
CA LYS A 32 -9.90 -1.12 -10.37
C LYS A 32 -11.22 -0.76 -9.68
N VAL A 33 -11.35 0.50 -9.28
CA VAL A 33 -12.57 1.05 -8.68
C VAL A 33 -13.26 1.90 -9.74
N MET A 34 -14.50 1.55 -10.08
CA MET A 34 -15.30 2.30 -11.04
C MET A 34 -15.71 3.64 -10.42
N CYS A 35 -15.36 4.73 -11.09
CA CYS A 35 -15.81 6.08 -10.77
C CYS A 35 -16.15 6.75 -12.10
N ALA A 36 -17.22 7.55 -12.13
CA ALA A 36 -17.87 8.01 -13.37
C ALA A 36 -16.90 8.56 -14.42
N ASP A 37 -15.84 9.26 -14.00
CA ASP A 37 -14.96 10.00 -14.93
C ASP A 37 -13.45 9.74 -14.76
N LYS A 38 -13.02 8.91 -13.81
CA LYS A 38 -11.58 8.67 -13.54
C LYS A 38 -11.29 7.25 -13.06
N GLU A 39 -10.27 6.62 -13.66
CA GLU A 39 -9.75 5.34 -13.18
C GLU A 39 -9.05 5.52 -11.84
N ARG A 40 -9.52 4.78 -10.83
CA ARG A 40 -8.90 4.72 -9.51
C ARG A 40 -8.49 3.28 -9.22
N TYR A 41 -7.31 3.09 -8.65
CA TYR A 41 -6.82 1.77 -8.27
C TYR A 41 -6.74 1.69 -6.75
N ARG A 42 -7.48 0.75 -6.18
CA ARG A 42 -7.29 0.30 -4.80
C ARG A 42 -6.18 -0.74 -4.80
N VAL A 43 -5.20 -0.58 -3.93
CA VAL A 43 -4.05 -1.48 -3.84
C VAL A 43 -4.09 -2.28 -2.55
N PHE A 44 -3.61 -3.51 -2.62
CA PHE A 44 -3.44 -4.40 -1.49
C PHE A 44 -1.98 -4.36 -1.05
N LEU A 45 -1.75 -4.05 0.22
CA LEU A 45 -0.42 -3.87 0.79
C LEU A 45 -0.24 -4.78 2.00
N ASN A 46 1.01 -5.16 2.25
CA ASN A 46 1.40 -5.97 3.39
C ASN A 46 2.64 -5.38 4.05
N ASP A 47 2.62 -5.25 5.37
CA ASP A 47 3.75 -4.77 6.19
C ASP A 47 4.50 -5.90 6.92
N GLY A 48 4.14 -7.14 6.60
CA GLY A 48 4.63 -8.38 7.19
C GLY A 48 3.80 -8.87 8.37
N ILE A 49 2.87 -8.06 8.89
CA ILE A 49 1.94 -8.47 9.96
C ILE A 49 0.50 -8.31 9.51
N THR A 50 0.19 -7.17 8.89
CA THR A 50 -1.13 -6.82 8.40
C THR A 50 -1.11 -6.82 6.89
N SER A 51 -1.82 -7.78 6.29
CA SER A 51 -2.19 -7.72 4.87
C SER A 51 -3.51 -6.96 4.74
N ASN A 52 -3.47 -5.72 4.23
CA ASN A 52 -4.62 -4.82 4.19
C ASN A 52 -4.97 -4.33 2.77
N SER A 53 -6.23 -3.95 2.57
CA SER A 53 -6.87 -3.61 1.29
C SER A 53 -7.36 -2.17 1.17
N PHE A 54 -6.89 -1.23 2.01
CA PHE A 54 -7.47 0.11 2.10
C PHE A 54 -6.51 1.24 1.69
N ALA A 55 -5.57 0.98 0.78
CA ALA A 55 -4.78 2.04 0.19
C ALA A 55 -5.28 2.38 -1.22
N MET A 56 -5.32 3.67 -1.55
CA MET A 56 -5.67 4.19 -2.87
C MET A 56 -4.43 4.73 -3.55
N LEU A 57 -4.25 4.38 -4.83
CA LEU A 57 -3.20 4.94 -5.66
C LEU A 57 -3.68 6.28 -6.24
N ALA A 58 -2.85 7.32 -6.15
CA ALA A 58 -3.12 8.59 -6.82
C ALA A 58 -3.14 8.43 -8.35
N PRO A 59 -4.01 9.14 -9.09
CA PRO A 59 -4.12 9.00 -10.54
C PRO A 59 -2.80 9.17 -11.30
N GLU A 60 -1.91 10.02 -10.80
CA GLU A 60 -0.57 10.27 -11.36
C GLU A 60 0.30 9.01 -11.38
N LEU A 61 0.03 8.07 -10.46
CA LEU A 61 0.75 6.80 -10.34
C LEU A 61 0.06 5.64 -11.07
N ASN A 62 -1.10 5.86 -11.72
CA ASN A 62 -1.82 4.81 -12.46
C ASN A 62 -0.96 4.12 -13.52
N HIS A 63 -0.02 4.85 -14.12
CA HIS A 63 0.93 4.33 -15.11
C HIS A 63 1.76 3.15 -14.57
N LEU A 64 2.00 3.09 -13.25
CA LEU A 64 2.70 1.96 -12.63
C LEU A 64 1.92 0.65 -12.77
N ILE A 65 0.59 0.73 -12.72
CA ILE A 65 -0.31 -0.41 -12.91
C ILE A 65 -0.50 -0.71 -14.40
N THR A 66 -0.87 0.29 -15.19
CA THR A 66 -1.21 0.09 -16.61
C THR A 66 -0.03 -0.38 -17.45
N ASN A 67 1.19 0.02 -17.07
CA ASN A 67 2.41 -0.39 -17.77
C ASN A 67 3.08 -1.61 -17.13
N ASN A 68 2.42 -2.28 -16.17
CA ASN A 68 2.92 -3.47 -15.47
C ASN A 68 4.29 -3.25 -14.80
N ILE A 69 4.53 -2.05 -14.26
CA ILE A 69 5.77 -1.69 -13.56
C ILE A 69 5.67 -2.12 -12.09
N LEU A 70 4.55 -1.81 -11.43
CA LEU A 70 4.24 -2.28 -10.08
C LEU A 70 3.56 -3.65 -10.17
N THR A 71 4.31 -4.70 -9.84
CA THR A 71 3.89 -6.10 -9.99
C THR A 71 3.71 -6.78 -8.64
N MET A 72 2.90 -7.85 -8.59
CA MET A 72 2.66 -8.64 -7.38
C MET A 72 3.97 -9.01 -6.68
N TYR A 73 3.99 -8.91 -5.35
CA TYR A 73 5.12 -9.08 -4.44
C TYR A 73 6.21 -8.01 -4.46
N SER A 74 6.11 -6.97 -5.29
CA SER A 74 7.09 -5.87 -5.28
C SER A 74 7.22 -5.26 -3.89
N ILE A 75 8.44 -4.96 -3.46
CA ILE A 75 8.70 -4.15 -2.26
C ILE A 75 8.73 -2.68 -2.69
N VAL A 76 7.85 -1.87 -2.11
CA VAL A 76 7.73 -0.45 -2.40
C VAL A 76 8.00 0.37 -1.15
N GLN A 77 8.77 1.43 -1.29
CA GLN A 77 8.88 2.48 -0.27
C GLN A 77 7.87 3.57 -0.58
N ILE A 78 6.93 3.83 0.32
CA ILE A 78 5.94 4.88 0.15
C ILE A 78 6.56 6.23 0.52
N THR A 79 7.12 6.93 -0.46
CA THR A 79 7.86 8.19 -0.23
C THR A 79 6.98 9.35 0.15
N ARG A 80 5.70 9.33 -0.27
CA ARG A 80 4.69 10.31 0.12
C ARG A 80 3.30 9.68 0.14
N TYR A 81 2.57 9.90 1.23
CA TYR A 81 1.16 9.54 1.33
C TYR A 81 0.38 10.62 2.09
N GLY A 82 -0.93 10.67 1.85
CA GLY A 82 -1.89 11.39 2.67
C GLY A 82 -2.85 10.41 3.35
N LEU A 83 -3.65 10.91 4.29
CA LEU A 83 -4.76 10.19 4.88
C LEU A 83 -6.06 10.84 4.41
N SER A 84 -7.03 10.00 4.04
CA SER A 84 -8.40 10.41 3.75
C SER A 84 -9.33 9.65 4.67
N GLU A 85 -10.26 10.35 5.30
CA GLU A 85 -11.35 9.70 6.01
C GLU A 85 -12.28 8.99 5.03
N ALA A 86 -12.73 7.79 5.39
CA ALA A 86 -13.77 7.06 4.68
C ALA A 86 -14.72 6.41 5.68
N LYS A 87 -15.98 6.22 5.27
CA LYS A 87 -16.94 5.47 6.08
C LYS A 87 -16.83 3.97 5.79
N LYS A 88 -16.74 3.17 6.83
CA LYS A 88 -16.85 1.71 6.80
C LYS A 88 -17.99 1.30 7.73
N GLY A 89 -19.21 1.24 7.19
CA GLY A 89 -20.42 1.17 8.01
C GLY A 89 -20.63 2.48 8.76
N ASP A 90 -20.80 2.40 10.07
CA ASP A 90 -20.95 3.56 10.96
C ASP A 90 -19.62 4.13 11.47
N GLU A 91 -18.50 3.45 11.20
CA GLU A 91 -17.17 3.88 11.61
C GLU A 91 -16.50 4.79 10.56
N ILE A 92 -15.78 5.80 11.03
CA ILE A 92 -14.86 6.60 10.21
C ILE A 92 -13.48 5.97 10.32
N ILE A 93 -12.90 5.60 9.18
CA ILE A 93 -11.56 5.01 9.09
C ILE A 93 -10.61 5.90 8.29
N ASN A 94 -9.31 5.85 8.58
CA ASN A 94 -8.31 6.48 7.74
C ASN A 94 -7.88 5.54 6.61
N VAL A 95 -7.99 6.03 5.39
CA VAL A 95 -7.55 5.37 4.16
C VAL A 95 -6.26 6.04 3.71
N MET A 96 -5.20 5.25 3.52
CA MET A 96 -3.95 5.76 2.97
C MET A 96 -4.12 6.09 1.48
N VAL A 97 -3.74 7.31 1.09
CA VAL A 97 -3.67 7.70 -0.32
C VAL A 97 -2.20 7.84 -0.69
N ILE A 98 -1.70 6.96 -1.56
CA ILE A 98 -0.30 6.93 -1.99
C ILE A 98 -0.09 7.99 -3.07
N LEU A 99 0.72 9.00 -2.76
CA LEU A 99 0.99 10.15 -3.61
C LEU A 99 2.34 10.08 -4.32
N ASP A 100 3.25 9.25 -3.82
CA ASP A 100 4.53 8.90 -4.44
C ASP A 100 5.07 7.60 -3.83
N LEU A 101 5.79 6.81 -4.62
CA LEU A 101 6.46 5.59 -4.16
C LEU A 101 7.70 5.28 -4.99
N LYS A 102 8.61 4.50 -4.40
CA LYS A 102 9.76 3.91 -5.10
C LYS A 102 9.72 2.39 -5.03
N ILE A 103 9.89 1.72 -6.15
CA ILE A 103 10.06 0.27 -6.18
C ILE A 103 11.49 -0.03 -5.71
N GLN A 104 11.60 -0.65 -4.53
CA GLN A 104 12.88 -1.07 -3.96
C GLN A 104 13.29 -2.43 -4.54
N ARG A 105 12.32 -3.33 -4.70
CA ARG A 105 12.52 -4.64 -5.34
C ARG A 105 11.32 -4.99 -6.23
N PRO A 106 11.52 -5.35 -7.51
CA PRO A 106 10.42 -5.78 -8.36
C PRO A 106 9.90 -7.15 -7.90
N GLY A 107 8.62 -7.43 -8.18
CA GLY A 107 7.94 -8.64 -7.74
C GLY A 107 8.63 -9.94 -8.13
N ARG A 108 9.25 -10.00 -9.32
CA ARG A 108 10.01 -11.16 -9.80
C ARG A 108 11.24 -11.52 -8.94
N GLU A 109 11.72 -10.58 -8.12
CA GLU A 109 12.87 -10.76 -7.21
C GLU A 109 12.43 -11.08 -5.78
N VAL A 110 11.11 -11.23 -5.55
CA VAL A 110 10.50 -11.52 -4.26
C VAL A 110 9.73 -12.84 -4.38
N PRO A 111 10.14 -13.90 -3.66
CA PRO A 111 9.65 -15.26 -3.92
C PRO A 111 8.18 -15.49 -3.54
N GLY A 112 7.56 -14.58 -2.80
CA GLY A 112 6.17 -14.67 -2.39
C GLY A 112 5.79 -13.61 -1.36
N GLU A 113 4.62 -13.78 -0.77
CA GLU A 113 4.16 -12.95 0.34
C GLU A 113 5.09 -13.11 1.56
N ILE A 114 5.51 -12.00 2.15
CA ILE A 114 6.37 -11.98 3.32
C ILE A 114 5.50 -11.84 4.55
N ASN A 115 5.50 -12.84 5.43
CA ASN A 115 4.83 -12.78 6.72
C ASN A 115 5.85 -12.94 7.83
N PHE A 116 5.77 -12.06 8.82
CA PHE A 116 6.49 -12.21 10.06
C PHE A 116 5.67 -13.07 11.03
N ALA A 117 6.34 -13.87 11.85
CA ALA A 117 5.66 -14.64 12.88
C ALA A 117 4.99 -13.68 13.87
N SER A 118 3.69 -13.86 14.10
CA SER A 118 3.02 -13.28 15.26
C SER A 118 3.46 -14.08 16.49
N GLU A 119 4.29 -13.49 17.35
CA GLU A 119 4.50 -13.99 18.72
C GLU A 119 3.26 -13.81 19.59
#